data_AF-A0AAV9FDY5-F1
#
_entry.id   AF-A0AAV9FDY5-F1
#
_cell.length_a   1.000
_cell.length_b   1.000
_cell.length_c   1.000
_cell.angle_alpha   90.00
_cell.angle_beta   90.00
_cell.angle_gamma   90.00
#
_symmetry.space_group_name_H-M   'P 1'
#
loop_
_entity.id
_entity.type
_entity.pdbx_description
1 polymer ?
#
loop_
_entity_poly.entity_id
_entity_poly.type
_entity_poly.pdbx_seq_one_letter_code
_entity_poly.pdbx_strand_id
1 'polypeptide(L)'
;MLEGWGRGSKCREFELDVHKELHNFTADVISRVAFGSCFEKGKQIFQMQEEQMHLVSIALRSIYIPGFRFLPTKRNRKRWQLDKEIRRLPRNLIEANGEASENSKNLLGLMISSNKSQEDKKDRMTIEDIINECKTFYFAGKDTTANLLTWALLLLVLHQDWQRKAREEIFQVCGGHHEPPNADHLSHLKIVGLLGMIINETLRLYPPAVFLMRQTTKDVRLGGLEIPSDTQLYMPTITVHRDTQIWGEDAHRFDPSRFIEQRMHLASFFPFGLG
;
A
#
# COMPACT_ATOMS: atom_id res chain seq x y z
N MET A 1 6.42 -17.69 -0.92
CA MET A 1 6.90 -17.20 0.39
C MET A 1 6.87 -18.32 1.44
N LEU A 2 5.69 -18.78 1.89
CA LEU A 2 5.57 -19.77 2.99
C LEU A 2 6.37 -21.07 2.79
N GLU A 3 6.38 -21.64 1.59
CA GLU A 3 7.22 -22.81 1.30
C GLU A 3 8.73 -22.53 1.46
N GLY A 4 9.15 -21.31 1.12
CA GLY A 4 10.54 -20.86 1.30
C GLY A 4 10.91 -20.81 2.77
N TRP A 5 10.03 -20.27 3.60
CA TRP A 5 10.21 -20.22 5.05
C TRP A 5 10.20 -21.64 5.67
N GLY A 6 9.31 -22.52 5.20
CA GLY A 6 9.23 -23.91 5.63
C GLY A 6 10.48 -24.73 5.29
N ARG A 7 11.18 -24.41 4.19
CA ARG A 7 12.49 -25.02 3.87
C ARG A 7 13.60 -24.54 4.81
N GLY A 8 13.62 -23.25 5.16
CA GLY A 8 14.58 -22.67 6.12
C GLY A 8 14.42 -23.23 7.53
N SER A 9 13.17 -23.46 7.97
CA SER A 9 12.83 -24.00 9.30
C SER A 9 13.29 -25.45 9.55
N LYS A 10 13.82 -26.15 8.54
CA LYS A 10 14.40 -27.50 8.72
C LYS A 10 15.79 -27.47 9.37
N CYS A 11 16.43 -26.30 9.46
CA CYS A 11 17.63 -26.09 10.26
C CYS A 11 17.25 -25.80 11.73
N ARG A 12 18.12 -26.16 12.68
CA ARG A 12 17.88 -25.95 14.13
C ARG A 12 17.59 -24.49 14.49
N GLU A 13 18.18 -23.55 13.77
CA GLU A 13 17.94 -22.10 13.87
C GLU A 13 17.91 -21.50 12.46
N PHE A 14 17.00 -20.55 12.23
CA PHE A 14 16.80 -19.86 10.95
C PHE A 14 16.40 -18.41 11.22
N GLU A 15 17.19 -17.47 10.70
CA GLU A 15 16.91 -16.05 10.77
C GLU A 15 16.39 -15.53 9.43
N LEU A 16 15.46 -14.59 9.48
CA LEU A 16 14.79 -14.05 8.30
C LEU A 16 14.57 -12.54 8.46
N ASP A 17 14.94 -11.78 7.44
CA ASP A 17 14.51 -10.40 7.30
C ASP A 17 13.06 -10.35 6.79
N VAL A 18 12.12 -10.29 7.74
CA VAL A 18 10.68 -10.28 7.49
C VAL A 18 10.26 -9.05 6.69
N HIS A 19 10.91 -7.90 6.90
CA HIS A 19 10.58 -6.66 6.18
C HIS A 19 10.86 -6.85 4.68
N LYS A 20 12.05 -7.36 4.34
CA LYS A 20 12.44 -7.65 2.96
C LYS A 20 11.52 -8.70 2.32
N GLU A 21 11.20 -9.78 3.03
CA GLU A 21 10.33 -10.84 2.52
C GLU A 21 8.91 -10.35 2.22
N LEU A 22 8.34 -9.53 3.09
CA LEU A 22 7.01 -8.94 2.89
C LEU A 22 6.99 -7.93 1.75
N HIS A 23 8.07 -7.17 1.53
CA HIS A 23 8.21 -6.30 0.35
C HIS A 23 8.28 -7.13 -0.93
N ASN A 24 8.98 -8.27 -0.93
CA ASN A 24 9.00 -9.17 -2.08
C ASN A 24 7.62 -9.80 -2.33
N PHE A 25 6.94 -10.22 -1.28
CA PHE A 25 5.61 -10.84 -1.37
C PHE A 25 4.57 -9.87 -1.91
N THR A 26 4.45 -8.68 -1.33
CA THR A 26 3.49 -7.66 -1.79
C THR A 26 3.78 -7.20 -3.22
N ALA A 27 5.06 -7.11 -3.60
CA ALA A 27 5.45 -6.84 -4.99
C ALA A 27 4.97 -7.95 -5.93
N ASP A 28 5.17 -9.22 -5.57
CA ASP A 28 4.71 -10.34 -6.40
C ASP A 28 3.18 -10.36 -6.53
N VAL A 29 2.45 -10.11 -5.44
CA VAL A 29 0.98 -10.03 -5.43
C VAL A 29 0.48 -8.91 -6.34
N ILE A 30 0.92 -7.66 -6.13
CA ILE A 30 0.45 -6.54 -6.96
C ILE A 30 0.86 -6.73 -8.42
N SER A 31 2.03 -7.33 -8.68
CA SER A 31 2.47 -7.60 -10.05
C SER A 31 1.63 -8.61 -10.80
N ARG A 32 1.20 -9.67 -10.12
CA ARG A 32 0.29 -10.67 -10.71
C ARG A 32 -1.11 -10.11 -10.91
N VAL A 33 -1.62 -9.36 -9.93
CA VAL A 33 -2.96 -8.74 -10.01
C VAL A 33 -2.99 -7.69 -11.12
N ALA A 34 -1.93 -6.90 -11.29
CA ALA A 34 -1.90 -5.81 -12.25
C ALA A 34 -1.56 -6.25 -13.68
N PHE A 35 -0.61 -7.17 -13.87
CA PHE A 35 -0.09 -7.55 -15.20
C PHE A 35 -0.23 -9.04 -15.55
N GLY A 36 -0.82 -9.86 -14.67
CA GLY A 36 -1.05 -11.28 -14.93
C GLY A 36 0.23 -12.04 -15.27
N SER A 37 0.26 -12.64 -16.46
CA SER A 37 1.40 -13.44 -16.96
C SER A 37 2.69 -12.61 -17.14
N CYS A 38 2.61 -11.29 -17.21
CA CYS A 38 3.75 -10.39 -17.38
C CYS A 38 4.33 -9.85 -16.05
N PHE A 39 3.98 -10.45 -14.92
CA PHE A 39 4.37 -9.98 -13.59
C PHE A 39 5.88 -9.80 -13.39
N GLU A 40 6.74 -10.61 -14.01
CA GLU A 40 8.20 -10.46 -13.92
C GLU A 40 8.72 -9.15 -14.52
N LYS A 41 8.16 -8.70 -15.65
CA LYS A 41 8.45 -7.37 -16.20
C LYS A 41 7.87 -6.26 -15.31
N GLY A 42 6.74 -6.53 -14.65
CA GLY A 42 6.18 -5.70 -13.60
C GLY A 42 7.13 -5.44 -12.42
N LYS A 43 7.84 -6.48 -11.96
CA LYS A 43 8.86 -6.36 -10.90
C LYS A 43 10.03 -5.44 -11.29
N GLN A 44 10.45 -5.46 -12.56
CA GLN A 44 11.50 -4.55 -13.04
C GLN A 44 11.06 -3.08 -12.99
N ILE A 45 9.82 -2.80 -13.38
CA ILE A 45 9.23 -1.45 -13.27
C ILE A 45 9.23 -1.00 -11.80
N PHE A 46 8.87 -1.89 -10.89
CA PHE A 46 8.88 -1.62 -9.45
C PHE A 46 10.29 -1.24 -8.94
N GLN A 47 11.32 -2.03 -9.26
CA GLN A 47 12.70 -1.75 -8.80
C GLN A 47 13.15 -0.35 -9.23
N MET A 48 12.77 0.07 -10.44
CA MET A 48 13.06 1.41 -10.92
C MET A 48 12.26 2.51 -10.19
N GLN A 49 11.00 2.24 -9.81
CA GLN A 49 10.21 3.17 -8.98
C GLN A 49 10.80 3.34 -7.58
N GLU A 50 11.32 2.27 -6.97
CA GLU A 50 11.99 2.33 -5.67
C GLU A 50 13.26 3.20 -5.73
N GLU A 51 14.09 3.01 -6.76
CA GLU A 51 15.24 3.88 -7.02
C GLU A 51 14.83 5.34 -7.25
N GLN A 52 13.72 5.57 -7.98
CA GLN A 52 13.18 6.90 -8.20
C GLN A 52 12.73 7.55 -6.88
N MET A 53 12.08 6.80 -5.99
CA MET A 53 11.64 7.27 -4.68
C MET A 53 12.81 7.67 -3.79
N HIS A 54 13.89 6.88 -3.80
CA HIS A 54 15.12 7.24 -3.09
C HIS A 54 15.67 8.60 -3.57
N LEU A 55 15.66 8.82 -4.89
CA LEU A 55 16.09 10.08 -5.49
C LEU A 55 15.13 11.23 -5.17
N VAL A 56 13.82 10.99 -5.08
CA VAL A 56 12.81 11.99 -4.66
C VAL A 56 13.01 12.37 -3.19
N SER A 57 13.19 11.40 -2.30
CA SER A 57 13.46 11.62 -0.88
C SER A 57 14.70 12.49 -0.66
N ILE A 58 15.78 12.21 -1.40
CA ILE A 58 16.98 13.08 -1.39
C ILE A 58 16.62 14.49 -1.87
N ALA A 59 15.81 14.63 -2.92
CA ALA A 59 15.42 15.93 -3.46
C ALA A 59 14.64 16.76 -2.43
N LEU A 60 13.66 16.14 -1.77
CA LEU A 60 12.82 16.79 -0.76
C LEU A 60 13.62 17.25 0.47
N ARG A 61 14.72 16.56 0.79
CA ARG A 61 15.62 16.92 1.89
C ARG A 61 16.78 17.84 1.46
N SER A 62 16.90 18.14 0.18
CA SER A 62 17.96 19.00 -0.36
C SER A 62 17.44 20.41 -0.57
N ILE A 63 18.33 21.40 -0.47
CA ILE A 63 18.03 22.78 -0.85
C ILE A 63 17.72 22.81 -2.35
N TYR A 64 16.52 23.28 -2.71
CA TYR A 64 16.15 23.45 -4.10
C TYR A 64 16.82 24.71 -4.66
N ILE A 65 17.77 24.51 -5.57
CA ILE A 65 18.34 25.59 -6.38
C ILE A 65 17.61 25.57 -7.73
N PRO A 66 16.90 26.65 -8.12
CA PRO A 66 16.24 26.74 -9.41
C PRO A 66 17.18 26.38 -10.58
N GLY A 67 16.70 25.59 -11.53
CA GLY A 67 17.47 25.16 -12.70
C GLY A 67 18.43 23.98 -12.47
N PHE A 68 18.80 23.68 -11.22
CA PHE A 68 19.77 22.60 -10.91
C PHE A 68 19.29 21.20 -11.35
N ARG A 69 17.98 21.02 -11.50
CA ARG A 69 17.36 19.79 -12.05
C ARG A 69 17.72 19.50 -13.51
N PHE A 70 18.16 20.51 -14.26
CA PHE A 70 18.53 20.38 -15.68
C PHE A 70 20.02 20.13 -15.89
N LEU A 71 20.85 20.30 -14.86
CA LEU A 71 22.29 20.04 -14.96
C LEU A 71 22.55 18.54 -15.05
N PRO A 72 23.50 18.08 -15.88
CA PRO A 72 23.75 16.67 -16.13
C PRO A 72 24.59 16.01 -15.01
N THR A 73 24.20 16.22 -13.75
CA THR A 73 24.78 15.56 -12.57
C THR A 73 24.51 14.06 -12.61
N LYS A 74 25.31 13.25 -11.91
CA LYS A 74 25.08 11.78 -11.82
C LYS A 74 23.65 11.46 -11.37
N ARG A 75 23.13 12.20 -10.39
CA ARG A 75 21.76 12.04 -9.86
C ARG A 75 20.70 12.39 -10.91
N ASN A 76 20.84 13.54 -11.59
CA ASN A 76 19.85 13.95 -12.61
C ASN A 76 19.88 13.03 -13.83
N ARG A 77 21.05 12.60 -14.30
CA ARG A 77 21.18 11.61 -15.38
C ARG A 77 20.47 10.31 -15.03
N LYS A 78 20.65 9.82 -13.80
CA LYS A 78 19.95 8.62 -13.30
C LYS A 78 18.44 8.83 -13.24
N ARG A 79 17.96 10.00 -12.77
CA ARG A 79 16.52 10.36 -12.79
C ARG A 79 15.94 10.33 -14.21
N TRP A 80 16.64 10.93 -15.18
CA TRP A 80 16.20 10.94 -16.59
C TRP A 80 16.19 9.54 -17.20
N GLN A 81 17.21 8.73 -16.90
CA GLN A 81 17.26 7.33 -17.35
C GLN A 81 16.10 6.52 -16.76
N LEU A 82 15.84 6.64 -15.45
CA LEU A 82 14.74 5.95 -14.79
C LEU A 82 13.38 6.37 -15.35
N ASP A 83 13.12 7.66 -15.54
CA ASP A 83 11.87 8.14 -16.14
C ASP A 83 11.65 7.57 -17.55
N LYS A 84 12.72 7.54 -18.38
CA LYS A 84 12.66 6.96 -19.72
C LYS A 84 12.33 5.47 -19.69
N GLU A 85 12.99 4.70 -18.83
CA GLU A 85 12.78 3.24 -18.73
C GLU A 85 11.41 2.88 -18.15
N ILE A 86 10.99 3.59 -17.09
CA ILE A 86 9.67 3.42 -16.45
C ILE A 86 8.52 3.74 -17.42
N ARG A 87 8.72 4.62 -18.41
CA ARG A 87 7.74 4.86 -19.49
C ARG A 87 7.80 3.79 -20.58
N ARG A 88 9.00 3.36 -20.94
CA ARG A 88 9.23 2.41 -22.04
C ARG A 88 8.70 1.01 -21.74
N LEU A 89 8.96 0.46 -20.57
CA LEU A 89 8.63 -0.95 -20.27
C LEU A 89 7.11 -1.24 -20.26
N PRO A 90 6.25 -0.44 -19.60
CA PRO A 90 4.80 -0.65 -19.66
C PRO A 90 4.24 -0.49 -21.07
N ARG A 91 4.78 0.45 -21.86
CA ARG A 91 4.38 0.63 -23.26
C ARG A 91 4.68 -0.62 -24.08
N ASN A 92 5.90 -1.15 -23.98
CA ASN A 92 6.28 -2.38 -24.67
C ASN A 92 5.41 -3.58 -24.23
N LEU A 93 5.01 -3.62 -22.95
CA LEU A 93 4.11 -4.64 -22.42
C LEU A 93 2.71 -4.57 -23.05
N ILE A 94 2.17 -3.37 -23.20
CA ILE A 94 0.85 -3.15 -23.81
C ILE A 94 0.90 -3.47 -25.30
N GLU A 95 1.92 -2.95 -26.01
CA GLU A 95 2.09 -3.15 -27.45
C GLU A 95 2.36 -4.62 -27.81
N ALA A 96 3.18 -5.33 -27.03
CA ALA A 96 3.49 -6.75 -27.28
C ALA A 96 2.34 -7.70 -26.93
N ASN A 97 1.40 -7.29 -26.06
CA ASN A 97 0.31 -8.14 -25.59
C ASN A 97 -1.07 -7.74 -26.12
N GLY A 98 -1.20 -6.85 -27.11
CA GLY A 98 -2.46 -6.24 -27.57
C GLY A 98 -3.73 -7.10 -27.37
N GLU A 99 -3.90 -8.17 -28.14
CA GLU A 99 -5.10 -9.04 -28.05
C GLU A 99 -5.11 -9.95 -26.81
N ALA A 100 -3.96 -10.36 -26.31
CA ALA A 100 -3.84 -11.20 -25.11
C ALA A 100 -4.13 -10.43 -23.81
N SER A 101 -3.87 -9.12 -23.82
CA SER A 101 -4.10 -8.20 -22.70
C SER A 101 -5.59 -7.91 -22.54
N GLU A 102 -6.34 -7.83 -23.65
CA GLU A 102 -7.79 -7.56 -23.64
C GLU A 102 -8.62 -8.68 -23.01
N ASN A 103 -8.23 -9.94 -23.20
CA ASN A 103 -8.91 -11.08 -22.61
C ASN A 103 -8.41 -11.43 -21.19
N SER A 104 -7.52 -10.62 -20.64
CA SER A 104 -6.94 -10.88 -19.33
C SER A 104 -7.78 -10.24 -18.21
N LYS A 105 -8.05 -11.00 -17.14
CA LYS A 105 -8.77 -10.53 -15.95
C LYS A 105 -7.89 -9.76 -14.97
N ASN A 106 -6.76 -9.22 -15.43
CA ASN A 106 -5.86 -8.39 -14.60
C ASN A 106 -6.18 -6.91 -14.78
N LEU A 107 -5.68 -6.06 -13.88
CA LEU A 107 -6.00 -4.62 -13.88
C LEU A 107 -5.71 -3.94 -15.22
N LEU A 108 -4.56 -4.23 -15.84
CA LEU A 108 -4.18 -3.65 -17.13
C LEU A 108 -5.16 -4.05 -18.23
N GLY A 109 -5.53 -5.33 -18.30
CA GLY A 109 -6.51 -5.83 -19.26
C GLY A 109 -7.89 -5.22 -19.07
N LEU A 110 -8.34 -5.08 -17.82
CA LEU A 110 -9.61 -4.43 -17.49
C LEU A 110 -9.62 -2.94 -17.89
N MET A 111 -8.52 -2.21 -17.65
CA MET A 111 -8.42 -0.81 -18.09
C MET A 111 -8.42 -0.67 -19.62
N ILE A 112 -7.68 -1.53 -20.35
CA ILE A 112 -7.64 -1.48 -21.81
C ILE A 112 -9.01 -1.82 -22.42
N SER A 113 -9.64 -2.90 -21.96
CA SER A 113 -10.95 -3.34 -22.45
C SER A 113 -12.04 -2.30 -22.17
N SER A 114 -12.09 -1.77 -20.93
CA SER A 114 -13.03 -0.71 -20.56
C SER A 114 -12.83 0.56 -21.39
N ASN A 115 -11.57 0.96 -21.61
CA ASN A 115 -11.23 2.12 -22.42
C ASN A 115 -11.62 1.97 -23.90
N LYS A 116 -11.54 0.75 -24.45
CA LYS A 116 -12.00 0.46 -25.82
C LYS A 116 -13.52 0.48 -25.95
N SER A 117 -14.23 0.01 -24.93
CA SER A 117 -15.71 0.03 -24.89
C SER A 117 -16.32 1.42 -24.69
N GLN A 118 -15.51 2.43 -24.36
CA GLN A 118 -16.02 3.79 -24.15
C GLN A 118 -16.44 4.43 -25.48
N GLU A 119 -17.71 4.82 -25.59
CA GLU A 119 -18.30 5.41 -26.81
C GLU A 119 -17.78 6.82 -27.05
N ASP A 120 -17.70 7.62 -25.98
CA ASP A 120 -17.20 8.99 -26.04
C ASP A 120 -15.67 9.03 -26.09
N LYS A 121 -15.13 9.43 -27.24
CA LYS A 121 -13.68 9.59 -27.44
C LYS A 121 -13.02 10.54 -26.44
N LYS A 122 -13.78 11.48 -25.85
CA LYS A 122 -13.29 12.44 -24.86
C LYS A 122 -12.98 11.77 -23.50
N ASP A 123 -13.67 10.68 -23.20
CA ASP A 123 -13.52 9.95 -21.93
C ASP A 123 -12.56 8.75 -22.07
N ARG A 124 -11.96 8.59 -23.26
CA ARG A 124 -10.94 7.56 -23.48
C ARG A 124 -9.60 8.01 -22.92
N MET A 125 -9.04 7.19 -22.05
CA MET A 125 -7.68 7.30 -21.57
C MET A 125 -6.68 7.07 -22.71
N THR A 126 -5.61 7.85 -22.75
CA THR A 126 -4.48 7.52 -23.61
C THR A 126 -3.73 6.31 -23.05
N ILE A 127 -2.91 5.67 -23.88
CA ILE A 127 -2.02 4.59 -23.40
C ILE A 127 -1.10 5.11 -22.28
N GLU A 128 -0.65 6.36 -22.37
CA GLU A 128 0.18 6.97 -21.31
C GLU A 128 -0.61 7.13 -20.00
N ASP A 129 -1.89 7.48 -20.05
CA ASP A 129 -2.74 7.57 -18.85
C ASP A 129 -2.90 6.20 -18.19
N ILE A 130 -3.20 5.15 -18.97
CA ILE A 130 -3.31 3.77 -18.47
C ILE A 130 -2.00 3.32 -17.82
N ILE A 131 -0.86 3.64 -18.45
CA ILE A 131 0.47 3.35 -17.91
C ILE A 131 0.70 4.11 -16.59
N ASN A 132 0.29 5.37 -16.51
CA ASN A 132 0.45 6.17 -15.30
C ASN A 132 -0.44 5.65 -14.16
N GLU A 133 -1.69 5.25 -14.44
CA GLU A 133 -2.53 4.60 -13.44
C GLU A 133 -1.93 3.28 -12.95
N CYS A 134 -1.43 2.43 -13.86
CA CYS A 134 -0.70 1.22 -13.48
C CYS A 134 0.45 1.50 -12.50
N LYS A 135 1.26 2.54 -12.78
CA LYS A 135 2.37 2.97 -11.92
C LYS A 135 1.88 3.41 -10.55
N THR A 136 0.76 4.13 -10.49
CA THR A 136 0.14 4.61 -9.25
C THR A 136 -0.34 3.45 -8.39
N PHE A 137 -1.09 2.50 -8.94
CA PHE A 137 -1.54 1.30 -8.22
C PHE A 137 -0.38 0.49 -7.68
N TYR A 138 0.67 0.33 -8.49
CA TYR A 138 1.89 -0.36 -8.08
C TYR A 138 2.58 0.27 -6.89
N PHE A 139 2.78 1.59 -6.99
CA PHE A 139 3.46 2.35 -5.96
C PHE A 139 2.65 2.35 -4.65
N ALA A 140 1.36 2.66 -4.74
CA ALA A 140 0.50 2.82 -3.57
C ALA A 140 0.23 1.49 -2.85
N GLY A 141 0.12 0.38 -3.59
CA GLY A 141 -0.34 -0.90 -3.05
C GLY A 141 0.74 -1.76 -2.37
N LYS A 142 2.02 -1.56 -2.72
CA LYS A 142 3.11 -2.41 -2.23
C LYS A 142 3.65 -1.96 -0.87
N ASP A 143 4.31 -0.81 -0.84
CA ASP A 143 5.13 -0.41 0.31
C ASP A 143 4.29 -0.14 1.55
N THR A 144 3.07 0.40 1.37
CA THR A 144 2.12 0.62 2.45
C THR A 144 1.73 -0.71 3.11
N THR A 145 1.32 -1.69 2.30
CA THR A 145 0.91 -3.02 2.76
C THR A 145 2.08 -3.79 3.37
N ALA A 146 3.27 -3.74 2.78
CA ALA A 146 4.44 -4.44 3.28
C ALA A 146 4.87 -3.91 4.66
N ASN A 147 4.87 -2.58 4.84
CA ASN A 147 5.18 -1.96 6.13
C ASN A 147 4.10 -2.25 7.18
N LEU A 148 2.82 -2.22 6.81
CA LEU A 148 1.72 -2.63 7.68
C LEU A 148 1.91 -4.07 8.19
N LEU A 149 2.14 -5.01 7.28
CA LEU A 149 2.34 -6.42 7.64
C LEU A 149 3.59 -6.62 8.49
N THR A 150 4.66 -5.84 8.25
CA THR A 150 5.89 -5.90 9.06
C THR A 150 5.60 -5.47 10.50
N TRP A 151 4.91 -4.35 10.69
CA TRP A 151 4.50 -3.89 12.03
C TRP A 151 3.55 -4.87 12.70
N ALA A 152 2.59 -5.43 11.95
CA ALA A 152 1.65 -6.41 12.50
C ALA A 152 2.38 -7.66 13.01
N LEU A 153 3.35 -8.20 12.25
CA LEU A 153 4.16 -9.33 12.71
C LEU A 153 5.00 -8.98 13.93
N LEU A 154 5.64 -7.80 13.95
CA LEU A 154 6.41 -7.35 15.11
C LEU A 154 5.52 -7.25 16.36
N LEU A 155 4.33 -6.68 16.24
CA LEU A 155 3.38 -6.55 17.34
C LEU A 155 2.88 -7.91 17.82
N LEU A 156 2.62 -8.86 16.92
CA LEU A 156 2.25 -10.23 17.31
C LEU A 156 3.38 -10.95 18.04
N VAL A 157 4.63 -10.75 17.66
CA VAL A 157 5.79 -11.28 18.38
C VAL A 157 5.85 -10.71 19.80
N LEU A 158 5.63 -9.40 19.96
CA LEU A 158 5.62 -8.73 21.26
C LEU A 158 4.38 -9.05 22.11
N HIS A 159 3.26 -9.42 21.49
CA HIS A 159 1.97 -9.67 22.15
C HIS A 159 1.46 -11.09 21.86
N GLN A 160 2.15 -12.07 22.44
CA GLN A 160 1.90 -13.51 22.25
C GLN A 160 0.46 -13.96 22.53
N ASP A 161 -0.25 -13.29 23.43
CA ASP A 161 -1.66 -13.60 23.71
C ASP A 161 -2.56 -13.36 22.50
N TRP A 162 -2.33 -12.26 21.78
CA TRP A 162 -3.05 -11.95 20.54
C TRP A 162 -2.63 -12.89 19.40
N GLN A 163 -1.36 -13.30 19.35
CA GLN A 163 -0.88 -14.30 18.41
C GLN A 163 -1.56 -15.67 18.60
N ARG A 164 -1.69 -16.14 19.85
CA ARG A 164 -2.38 -17.40 20.16
C ARG A 164 -3.85 -17.36 19.78
N LYS A 165 -4.57 -16.30 20.17
CA LYS A 165 -5.97 -16.10 19.79
C LYS A 165 -6.17 -16.08 18.27
N ALA A 166 -5.30 -15.38 17.52
CA ALA A 166 -5.39 -15.30 16.07
C ALA A 166 -5.16 -16.67 15.42
N ARG A 167 -4.19 -17.44 15.96
CA ARG A 167 -3.94 -18.80 15.53
C ARG A 167 -5.14 -19.71 15.78
N GLU A 168 -5.72 -19.69 16.98
CA GLU A 168 -6.88 -20.50 17.34
C GLU A 168 -8.07 -20.24 16.41
N GLU A 169 -8.37 -18.97 16.08
CA GLU A 169 -9.41 -18.59 15.13
C GLU A 169 -9.16 -19.20 13.73
N ILE A 170 -7.94 -19.05 13.21
CA ILE A 170 -7.58 -19.61 11.89
C ILE A 170 -7.72 -21.13 11.87
N PHE A 171 -7.34 -21.83 12.95
CA PHE A 171 -7.51 -23.28 13.04
C PHE A 171 -8.99 -23.70 13.03
N GLN A 172 -9.85 -22.95 13.71
CA GLN A 172 -11.28 -23.22 13.76
C GLN A 172 -11.97 -22.96 12.41
N VAL A 173 -11.63 -21.86 11.73
CA VAL A 173 -12.29 -21.45 10.49
C VAL A 173 -11.75 -22.20 9.28
N CYS A 174 -10.44 -22.45 9.21
CA CYS A 174 -9.80 -23.08 8.05
C CYS A 174 -9.59 -24.60 8.21
N GLY A 175 -10.09 -25.23 9.27
CA GLY A 175 -10.06 -26.69 9.41
C GLY A 175 -8.68 -27.31 9.67
N GLY A 176 -7.69 -26.52 10.08
CA GLY A 176 -6.34 -26.99 10.42
C GLY A 176 -5.39 -27.19 9.23
N HIS A 177 -4.40 -28.07 9.38
CA HIS A 177 -3.16 -28.10 8.56
C HIS A 177 -3.31 -28.53 7.09
N HIS A 178 -4.48 -28.99 6.65
CA HIS A 178 -4.61 -29.70 5.39
C HIS A 178 -5.05 -28.83 4.21
N GLU A 179 -5.60 -27.63 4.44
CA GLU A 179 -6.03 -26.74 3.36
C GLU A 179 -5.62 -25.28 3.61
N PRO A 180 -5.11 -24.59 2.58
CA PRO A 180 -4.81 -23.17 2.68
C PRO A 180 -6.11 -22.34 2.83
N PRO A 181 -6.07 -21.19 3.53
CA PRO A 181 -7.19 -20.26 3.55
C PRO A 181 -7.61 -19.84 2.13
N ASN A 182 -8.92 -19.79 1.86
CA ASN A 182 -9.49 -19.33 0.60
C ASN A 182 -10.38 -18.10 0.82
N ALA A 183 -10.90 -17.53 -0.26
CA ALA A 183 -11.73 -16.32 -0.19
C ALA A 183 -13.02 -16.52 0.62
N ASP A 184 -13.61 -17.71 0.57
CA ASP A 184 -14.85 -18.03 1.29
C ASP A 184 -14.62 -18.07 2.81
N HIS A 185 -13.42 -18.44 3.25
CA HIS A 185 -13.05 -18.40 4.67
C HIS A 185 -13.01 -16.97 5.22
N LEU A 186 -12.73 -15.95 4.40
CA LEU A 186 -12.59 -14.56 4.85
C LEU A 186 -13.88 -14.01 5.48
N SER A 187 -15.05 -14.39 4.96
CA SER A 187 -16.35 -14.00 5.54
C SER A 187 -16.71 -14.79 6.80
N HIS A 188 -16.09 -15.96 6.97
CA HIS A 188 -16.27 -16.88 8.11
C HIS A 188 -15.25 -16.69 9.23
N LEU A 189 -14.25 -15.85 9.01
CA LEU A 189 -13.64 -15.04 10.06
C LEU A 189 -14.73 -14.08 10.56
N LYS A 190 -15.82 -14.65 11.11
CA LYS A 190 -17.10 -13.99 11.47
C LYS A 190 -16.90 -12.94 12.53
N ILE A 191 -15.76 -13.02 13.22
CA ILE A 191 -15.19 -11.84 13.78
C ILE A 191 -14.55 -11.04 12.63
N VAL A 192 -15.24 -9.97 12.25
CA VAL A 192 -14.58 -8.67 12.04
C VAL A 192 -13.45 -8.42 13.06
N GLY A 193 -13.50 -9.10 14.22
CA GLY A 193 -12.66 -9.03 15.39
C GLY A 193 -11.21 -9.43 15.21
N LEU A 194 -10.71 -10.66 15.32
CA LEU A 194 -9.30 -10.74 15.79
C LEU A 194 -8.23 -10.22 14.82
N LEU A 195 -8.16 -10.74 13.59
CA LEU A 195 -7.17 -10.26 12.61
C LEU A 195 -7.49 -8.84 12.12
N GLY A 196 -8.77 -8.50 11.94
CA GLY A 196 -9.22 -7.15 11.60
C GLY A 196 -8.87 -6.13 12.68
N MET A 197 -9.08 -6.46 13.95
CA MET A 197 -8.67 -5.68 15.13
C MET A 197 -7.15 -5.55 15.20
N ILE A 198 -6.39 -6.63 14.99
CA ILE A 198 -4.93 -6.57 14.96
C ILE A 198 -4.44 -5.63 13.86
N ILE A 199 -4.98 -5.76 12.65
CA ILE A 199 -4.61 -4.90 11.52
C ILE A 199 -5.04 -3.45 11.75
N ASN A 200 -6.25 -3.21 12.25
CA ASN A 200 -6.74 -1.86 12.54
C ASN A 200 -5.96 -1.21 13.69
N GLU A 201 -5.65 -1.94 14.74
CA GLU A 201 -4.82 -1.45 15.84
C GLU A 201 -3.37 -1.23 15.41
N THR A 202 -2.86 -2.08 14.50
CA THR A 202 -1.55 -1.84 13.85
C THR A 202 -1.60 -0.57 13.00
N LEU A 203 -2.66 -0.36 12.21
CA LEU A 203 -2.86 0.86 11.42
C LEU A 203 -3.01 2.10 12.30
N ARG A 204 -3.64 1.96 13.48
CA ARG A 204 -3.79 3.04 14.45
C ARG A 204 -2.44 3.44 15.03
N LEU A 205 -1.66 2.47 15.50
CA LEU A 205 -0.37 2.77 16.10
C LEU A 205 0.68 3.11 15.06
N TYR A 206 0.75 2.40 13.93
CA TYR A 206 1.81 2.51 12.93
C TYR A 206 1.24 2.63 11.52
N PRO A 207 0.49 3.71 11.22
CA PRO A 207 -0.06 3.92 9.88
C PRO A 207 1.08 4.13 8.87
N PRO A 208 1.13 3.38 7.75
CA PRO A 208 2.12 3.64 6.71
C PRO A 208 2.01 5.04 6.11
N ALA A 209 0.78 5.56 5.97
CA ALA A 209 0.48 6.94 5.58
C ALA A 209 0.31 7.81 6.84
N VAL A 210 1.39 8.49 7.25
CA VAL A 210 1.45 9.18 8.55
C VAL A 210 0.69 10.51 8.62
N PHE A 211 0.29 11.09 7.49
CA PHE A 211 -0.57 12.26 7.42
C PHE A 211 -1.50 12.22 6.19
N LEU A 212 -2.64 12.90 6.28
CA LEU A 212 -3.54 13.20 5.17
C LEU A 212 -3.36 14.67 4.76
N MET A 213 -3.15 14.93 3.46
CA MET A 213 -3.05 16.27 2.91
C MET A 213 -4.38 16.67 2.26
N ARG A 214 -4.86 17.89 2.51
CA ARG A 214 -6.01 18.52 1.85
C ARG A 214 -5.64 19.92 1.36
N GLN A 215 -6.38 20.43 0.38
CA GLN A 215 -6.27 21.81 -0.06
C GLN A 215 -7.65 22.46 -0.07
N THR A 216 -7.76 23.67 0.46
CA THR A 216 -9.01 24.44 0.42
C THR A 216 -9.29 24.89 -1.02
N THR A 217 -10.52 24.67 -1.48
CA THR A 217 -10.95 25.09 -2.84
C THR A 217 -11.52 26.50 -2.88
N LYS A 218 -11.79 27.07 -1.71
CA LYS A 218 -12.30 28.42 -1.48
C LYS A 218 -11.98 28.82 -0.04
N ASP A 219 -12.25 30.06 0.32
CA ASP A 219 -12.17 30.50 1.71
C ASP A 219 -13.13 29.66 2.57
N VAL A 220 -12.63 29.08 3.66
CA VAL A 220 -13.39 28.24 4.58
C VAL A 220 -13.18 28.67 6.01
N ARG A 221 -14.22 28.53 6.83
CA ARG A 221 -14.12 28.69 8.29
C ARG A 221 -14.07 27.31 8.93
N LEU A 222 -13.00 27.03 9.68
CA LEU A 222 -12.83 25.79 10.44
C LEU A 222 -12.73 26.13 11.93
N GLY A 223 -13.80 25.83 12.68
CA GLY A 223 -13.93 26.33 14.06
C GLY A 223 -13.89 27.86 14.09
N GLY A 224 -12.91 28.41 14.82
CA GLY A 224 -12.67 29.86 14.89
C GLY A 224 -11.68 30.41 13.85
N LEU A 225 -11.14 29.57 12.95
CA LEU A 225 -10.12 29.97 11.98
C LEU A 225 -10.74 30.27 10.61
N GLU A 226 -10.34 31.39 10.01
CA GLU A 226 -10.59 31.69 8.60
C GLU A 226 -9.39 31.25 7.77
N ILE A 227 -9.61 30.34 6.83
CA ILE A 227 -8.58 29.69 6.02
C ILE A 227 -8.81 30.10 4.57
N PRO A 228 -7.87 30.82 3.94
CA PRO A 228 -8.00 31.22 2.53
C PRO A 228 -8.05 30.04 1.57
N SER A 229 -8.54 30.27 0.35
CA SER A 229 -8.41 29.33 -0.76
C SER A 229 -6.95 28.93 -1.02
N ASP A 230 -6.75 27.73 -1.60
CA ASP A 230 -5.44 27.17 -1.95
C ASP A 230 -4.48 26.93 -0.78
N THR A 231 -5.01 26.92 0.45
CA THR A 231 -4.24 26.58 1.65
C THR A 231 -4.15 25.07 1.80
N GLN A 232 -2.92 24.56 1.96
CA GLN A 232 -2.67 23.15 2.28
C GLN A 232 -2.86 22.87 3.77
N LEU A 233 -3.65 21.85 4.08
CA LEU A 233 -3.92 21.37 5.42
C LEU A 233 -3.34 19.97 5.57
N TYR A 234 -2.54 19.78 6.62
CA TYR A 234 -1.93 18.50 6.96
C TYR A 234 -2.57 17.96 8.24
N MET A 235 -3.27 16.85 8.12
CA MET A 235 -3.84 16.13 9.27
C MET A 235 -2.89 15.02 9.68
N PRO A 236 -2.23 15.11 10.85
CA PRO A 236 -1.26 14.13 11.28
C PRO A 236 -1.97 12.86 11.78
N THR A 237 -2.24 11.92 10.86
CA THR A 237 -2.87 10.62 11.12
C THR A 237 -2.27 9.93 12.34
N ILE A 238 -0.94 9.85 12.41
CA ILE A 238 -0.22 9.19 13.52
C ILE A 238 -0.46 9.84 14.88
N THR A 239 -0.67 11.16 14.92
CA THR A 239 -0.94 11.89 16.16
C THR A 239 -2.39 11.70 16.58
N VAL A 240 -3.34 11.87 15.64
CA VAL A 240 -4.77 11.71 15.92
C VAL A 240 -5.08 10.28 16.38
N HIS A 241 -4.44 9.28 15.77
CA HIS A 241 -4.64 7.87 16.12
C HIS A 241 -4.05 7.51 17.49
N ARG A 242 -3.22 8.36 18.09
CA ARG A 242 -2.62 8.17 19.42
C ARG A 242 -3.05 9.23 20.43
N ASP A 243 -4.03 10.05 20.09
CA ASP A 243 -4.54 11.10 20.96
C ASP A 243 -5.26 10.48 22.17
N THR A 244 -4.80 10.78 23.38
CA THR A 244 -5.37 10.23 24.61
C THR A 244 -6.77 10.76 24.92
N GLN A 245 -7.16 11.92 24.37
CA GLN A 245 -8.52 12.45 24.49
C GLN A 245 -9.52 11.64 23.65
N ILE A 246 -9.05 11.01 22.58
CA ILE A 246 -9.87 10.20 21.66
C ILE A 246 -9.81 8.71 22.04
N TRP A 247 -8.60 8.21 22.32
CA TRP A 247 -8.31 6.78 22.48
C TRP A 247 -8.09 6.34 23.92
N GLY A 248 -8.14 7.27 24.88
CA GLY A 248 -7.91 7.03 26.31
C GLY A 248 -6.43 7.15 26.72
N GLU A 249 -6.16 7.15 28.03
CA GLU A 249 -4.80 7.24 28.60
C GLU A 249 -3.84 6.15 28.10
N ASP A 250 -4.39 5.01 27.69
CA ASP A 250 -3.65 3.88 27.16
C ASP A 250 -3.53 3.88 25.63
N ALA A 251 -3.77 5.02 24.97
CA ALA A 251 -3.68 5.19 23.51
C ALA A 251 -2.35 4.71 22.90
N HIS A 252 -1.26 4.69 23.65
CA HIS A 252 0.03 4.21 23.15
C HIS A 252 0.23 2.69 23.27
N ARG A 253 -0.70 1.97 23.92
CA ARG A 253 -0.63 0.51 24.08
C ARG A 253 -1.32 -0.17 22.90
N PHE A 254 -0.76 -1.30 22.48
CA PHE A 254 -1.38 -2.17 21.49
C PHE A 254 -2.50 -2.97 22.15
N ASP A 255 -3.74 -2.60 21.84
CA ASP A 255 -4.94 -3.30 22.27
C ASP A 255 -5.94 -3.44 21.12
N PRO A 256 -5.87 -4.56 20.36
CA PRO A 256 -6.85 -4.91 19.34
C PRO A 256 -8.31 -4.87 19.83
N SER A 257 -8.58 -5.10 21.12
CA SER A 257 -9.96 -5.12 21.63
C SER A 257 -10.71 -3.79 21.46
N ARG A 258 -9.99 -2.66 21.24
CA ARG A 258 -10.57 -1.35 20.90
C ARG A 258 -11.48 -1.37 19.67
N PHE A 259 -11.25 -2.30 18.75
CA PHE A 259 -12.03 -2.41 17.51
C PHE A 259 -13.15 -3.48 17.59
N ILE A 260 -13.49 -3.97 18.80
CA ILE A 260 -14.66 -4.84 19.01
C ILE A 260 -15.98 -4.08 18.76
N GLU A 261 -16.07 -2.84 19.24
CA GLU A 261 -17.24 -1.97 19.02
C GLU A 261 -16.90 -0.83 18.04
N GLN A 262 -17.72 -0.64 17.00
CA GLN A 262 -17.56 0.45 16.02
C GLN A 262 -18.01 1.82 16.57
N ARG A 263 -17.53 2.23 17.76
CA ARG A 263 -17.93 3.49 18.40
C ARG A 263 -16.90 4.60 18.28
N MET A 264 -16.26 4.71 17.13
CA MET A 264 -15.38 5.84 16.86
C MET A 264 -16.02 6.78 15.86
N HIS A 265 -16.03 8.08 16.18
CA HIS A 265 -16.34 9.11 15.20
C HIS A 265 -15.45 8.90 13.97
N LEU A 266 -15.99 9.01 12.76
CA LEU A 266 -15.29 8.67 11.50
C LEU A 266 -13.91 9.36 11.38
N ALA A 267 -13.78 10.57 11.89
CA ALA A 267 -12.51 11.32 11.88
C ALA A 267 -11.49 10.91 12.97
N SER A 268 -11.79 9.91 13.79
CA SER A 268 -10.88 9.42 14.85
C SER A 268 -9.92 8.34 14.33
N PHE A 269 -10.34 7.62 13.28
CA PHE A 269 -9.58 6.54 12.66
C PHE A 269 -9.73 6.60 11.14
N PHE A 270 -8.66 7.02 10.46
CA PHE A 270 -8.63 7.28 9.01
C PHE A 270 -7.32 6.83 8.35
N PRO A 271 -6.88 5.58 8.54
CA PRO A 271 -5.61 5.12 7.98
C PRO A 271 -5.61 5.08 6.43
N PHE A 272 -6.79 5.09 5.81
CA PHE A 272 -6.99 5.13 4.36
C PHE A 272 -7.48 6.49 3.86
N GLY A 273 -7.35 7.53 4.69
CA GLY A 273 -7.90 8.86 4.42
C GLY A 273 -9.38 8.98 4.78
N LEU A 274 -9.93 10.14 4.47
CA LEU A 274 -11.34 10.54 4.63
C LEU A 274 -11.68 11.36 3.41
N GLY A 275 -12.87 11.24 2.83
CA GLY A 275 -13.27 12.04 1.68
C GLY A 275 -14.44 11.46 0.92
#